data_AF-A0A258SQF9-F1
#
_entry.id   AF-A0A258SQF9-F1
#
_cell.length_a   1.000
_cell.length_b   1.000
_cell.length_c   1.000
_cell.angle_alpha   90.00
_cell.angle_beta   90.00
_cell.angle_gamma   90.00
#
_symmetry.space_group_name_H-M   'P 1'
#
loop_
_entity.id
_entity.type
_entity.pdbx_description
1 polymer ?
#
loop_
_entity_poly.entity_id
_entity_poly.type
_entity_poly.pdbx_seq_one_letter_code
_entity_poly.pdbx_strand_id
1 'polypeptide(L)'
;VYALIAAHKTTLVFVNTRWQAEFLFQELWRMNDLNLPIALHHGSLDVEQRRRVEAAMAAGKLKGVVCTSSLDLGIDWGDVDQVVNIGAPKGSSRLMQRIGRANHRLDEPSKAVLVPANRFEVLECRAALEAVKAGGQDTPPERTGALDVLAQHILGMACAAPFSADALYDEVRSAAPYRALSRADFDASVDFVATGGYALRAYERFAKIRKTKEGLWRVSNPMIAQTYRMNVGTIVEATMLKVRLVSARGASKSGVAGRVRFGGRMLGEVEEYFVETMVPGDTFVFAGEILRYEAMVEDEVYVSRSTATSPRVPAYAGGKFPLSTFLAAGVRALLAAPERWKTLPSQVRDWLNLQRQRSRLPGRFDLLVETFENRGRHYLVAYPFEGRLAHQTLGMLLTRRLERAGLNPLGFVANDYALAVYAVSDMSLAVKQGRLSLDDLFDQDMLGDDLEAWLAESALMKRTFRYCAVIAGLIERRFPGKEKTGRQVTFSTDLIYDVLRRHQSDHILLRAARADAATGLLDVRRLGDMLARIKGRIAHQPLAHVSPLSVPVLLEIGRESVGGDASEALLAEAEEDLVREAMG
;
A
#
# COMPACT_ATOMS: atom_id res chain seq x y z
N VAL A 1 -13.07 10.44 -23.37
CA VAL A 1 -13.94 10.45 -22.16
C VAL A 1 -15.02 11.51 -22.28
N TYR A 2 -14.68 12.81 -22.45
CA TYR A 2 -15.68 13.88 -22.60
C TYR A 2 -16.75 13.59 -23.67
N ALA A 3 -16.33 13.17 -24.87
CA ALA A 3 -17.26 12.77 -25.93
C ALA A 3 -18.19 11.60 -25.54
N LEU A 4 -17.74 10.66 -24.70
CA LEU A 4 -18.57 9.56 -24.20
C LEU A 4 -19.64 10.10 -23.23
N ILE A 5 -19.26 11.01 -22.33
CA ILE A 5 -20.18 11.70 -21.41
C ILE A 5 -21.23 12.50 -22.19
N ALA A 6 -20.80 13.22 -23.24
CA ALA A 6 -21.71 13.99 -24.07
C ALA A 6 -22.76 13.11 -24.76
N ALA A 7 -22.34 11.96 -25.28
CA ALA A 7 -23.15 11.04 -26.08
C ALA A 7 -24.14 10.15 -25.30
N HIS A 8 -24.07 10.09 -23.97
CA HIS A 8 -24.96 9.27 -23.13
C HIS A 8 -25.74 10.15 -22.13
N LYS A 9 -26.89 9.72 -21.60
CA LYS A 9 -27.66 10.52 -20.63
C LYS A 9 -26.90 10.67 -19.33
N THR A 10 -26.40 9.57 -18.76
CA THR A 10 -25.59 9.59 -17.54
C THR A 10 -24.44 8.60 -17.65
N THR A 11 -23.21 9.06 -17.39
CA THR A 11 -21.99 8.25 -17.42
C THR A 11 -21.28 8.25 -16.07
N LEU A 12 -21.02 7.06 -15.52
CA LEU A 12 -20.11 6.92 -14.38
C LEU A 12 -18.67 6.76 -14.86
N VAL A 13 -17.77 7.63 -14.41
CA VAL A 13 -16.35 7.58 -14.76
C VAL A 13 -15.55 7.13 -13.53
N PHE A 14 -15.26 5.84 -13.45
CA PHE A 14 -14.47 5.27 -12.36
C PHE A 14 -12.98 5.50 -12.56
N VAL A 15 -12.31 5.90 -11.48
CA VAL A 15 -10.85 6.00 -11.38
C VAL A 15 -10.35 5.16 -10.19
N ASN A 16 -9.05 4.87 -10.16
CA ASN A 16 -8.47 4.03 -9.10
C ASN A 16 -7.97 4.84 -7.89
N THR A 17 -7.67 6.13 -8.05
CA THR A 17 -7.16 6.99 -6.97
C THR A 17 -7.93 8.30 -6.87
N ARG A 18 -7.93 8.91 -5.67
CA ARG A 18 -8.54 10.23 -5.44
C ARG A 18 -7.90 11.32 -6.30
N TRP A 19 -6.56 11.31 -6.38
CA TRP A 19 -5.82 12.24 -7.23
C TRP A 19 -6.22 12.13 -8.71
N GLN A 20 -6.39 10.91 -9.23
CA GLN A 20 -6.89 10.72 -10.59
C GLN A 20 -8.30 11.27 -10.78
N ALA A 21 -9.15 11.19 -9.74
CA ALA A 21 -10.51 11.71 -9.77
C ALA A 21 -10.49 13.24 -9.92
N GLU A 22 -9.74 13.90 -9.04
CA GLU A 22 -9.55 15.35 -9.03
C GLU A 22 -8.92 15.85 -10.34
N PHE A 23 -7.81 15.24 -10.76
CA PHE A 23 -7.12 15.60 -12.00
C PHE A 23 -8.03 15.46 -13.22
N LEU A 24 -8.71 14.31 -13.36
CA LEU A 24 -9.61 14.08 -14.48
C LEU A 24 -10.80 15.03 -14.45
N PHE A 25 -11.35 15.33 -13.27
CA PHE A 25 -12.45 16.28 -13.13
C PHE A 25 -12.03 17.69 -13.57
N GLN A 26 -10.86 18.17 -13.16
CA GLN A 26 -10.32 19.46 -13.57
C GLN A 26 -10.09 19.53 -15.09
N GLU A 27 -9.55 18.46 -15.69
CA GLU A 27 -9.33 18.38 -17.13
C GLU A 27 -10.66 18.37 -17.91
N LEU A 28 -11.66 17.60 -17.44
CA LEU A 28 -12.99 17.59 -18.01
C LEU A 28 -13.66 18.96 -17.88
N TRP A 29 -13.50 19.64 -16.74
CA TRP A 29 -14.04 20.98 -16.50
C TRP A 29 -13.42 22.01 -17.45
N ARG A 30 -12.09 21.99 -17.62
CA ARG A 30 -11.35 22.91 -18.50
C ARG A 30 -11.81 22.82 -19.96
N MET A 31 -12.18 21.64 -20.42
CA MET A 31 -12.65 21.40 -21.80
C MET A 31 -14.18 21.40 -21.95
N ASN A 32 -14.92 21.77 -20.90
CA ASN A 32 -16.38 21.61 -20.86
C ASN A 32 -17.14 22.72 -21.62
N ASP A 33 -16.86 22.89 -22.90
CA ASP A 33 -17.46 23.94 -23.73
C ASP A 33 -19.00 23.85 -23.79
N LEU A 34 -19.56 22.64 -23.64
CA LEU A 34 -21.00 22.38 -23.66
C LEU A 34 -21.69 22.58 -22.29
N ASN A 35 -20.96 23.00 -21.25
CA ASN A 35 -21.46 23.15 -19.88
C ASN A 35 -22.21 21.91 -19.36
N LEU A 36 -21.72 20.72 -19.69
CA LEU A 36 -22.33 19.47 -19.23
C LEU A 36 -22.27 19.40 -17.69
N PRO A 37 -23.36 19.03 -17.01
CA PRO A 37 -23.35 18.85 -15.56
C PRO A 37 -22.54 17.60 -15.20
N ILE A 38 -21.26 17.83 -14.86
CA ILE A 38 -20.30 16.81 -14.42
C ILE A 38 -19.99 17.06 -12.94
N ALA A 39 -20.01 15.99 -12.14
CA ALA A 39 -19.70 16.05 -10.71
C ALA A 39 -18.51 15.16 -10.34
N LEU A 40 -17.93 15.41 -9.15
CA LEU A 40 -16.89 14.61 -8.53
C LEU A 40 -17.45 13.90 -7.29
N HIS A 41 -17.07 12.64 -7.08
CA HIS A 41 -17.49 11.86 -5.91
C HIS A 41 -16.38 10.95 -5.37
N HIS A 42 -15.88 11.23 -4.17
CA HIS A 42 -14.99 10.33 -3.43
C HIS A 42 -15.10 10.53 -1.91
N GLY A 43 -14.64 9.55 -1.13
CA GLY A 43 -14.80 9.54 0.34
C GLY A 43 -14.18 10.72 1.10
N SER A 44 -13.20 11.43 0.53
CA SER A 44 -12.61 12.63 1.14
C SER A 44 -13.42 13.92 0.95
N LEU A 45 -14.52 13.89 0.18
CA LEU A 45 -15.39 15.06 0.05
C LEU A 45 -16.26 15.20 1.31
N ASP A 46 -16.57 16.45 1.64
CA ASP A 46 -17.50 16.79 2.72
C ASP A 46 -18.83 16.04 2.55
N VAL A 47 -19.41 15.61 3.68
CA VAL A 47 -20.65 14.83 3.71
C VAL A 47 -21.78 15.58 2.99
N GLU A 48 -21.87 16.89 3.17
CA GLU A 48 -22.88 17.72 2.51
C GLU A 48 -22.69 17.74 0.99
N GLN A 49 -21.44 17.87 0.52
CA GLN A 49 -21.13 17.84 -0.91
C GLN A 49 -21.47 16.48 -1.52
N ARG A 50 -21.13 15.37 -0.84
CA ARG A 50 -21.51 14.02 -1.28
C ARG A 50 -23.02 13.87 -1.42
N ARG A 51 -23.78 14.22 -0.38
CA ARG A 51 -25.26 14.17 -0.41
C ARG A 51 -25.87 14.99 -1.54
N ARG A 52 -25.30 16.16 -1.85
CA ARG A 52 -25.76 16.99 -2.99
C ARG A 52 -25.53 16.29 -4.33
N VAL A 53 -24.36 15.67 -4.53
CA VAL A 53 -24.06 14.91 -5.75
C VAL A 53 -24.96 13.69 -5.86
N GLU A 54 -25.14 12.94 -4.78
CA GLU A 54 -26.02 11.76 -4.70
C GLU A 54 -27.48 12.14 -5.03
N ALA A 55 -28.00 13.23 -4.47
CA ALA A 55 -29.35 13.72 -4.77
C ALA A 55 -29.50 14.19 -6.23
N ALA A 56 -28.50 14.87 -6.78
CA ALA A 56 -28.51 15.30 -8.18
C ALA A 56 -28.44 14.10 -9.15
N MET A 57 -27.70 13.07 -8.77
CA MET A 57 -27.61 11.81 -9.51
C MET A 57 -28.95 11.07 -9.50
N ALA A 58 -29.56 10.87 -8.33
CA ALA A 58 -30.87 10.23 -8.20
C ALA A 58 -31.98 10.99 -8.95
N ALA A 59 -31.86 12.31 -9.08
CA ALA A 59 -32.78 13.15 -9.85
C ALA A 59 -32.50 13.16 -11.37
N GLY A 60 -31.51 12.42 -11.86
CA GLY A 60 -31.15 12.38 -13.29
C GLY A 60 -30.60 13.71 -13.85
N LYS A 61 -30.06 14.59 -12.99
CA LYS A 61 -29.61 15.93 -13.37
C LYS A 61 -28.15 15.98 -13.86
N LEU A 62 -27.42 14.86 -13.74
CA LEU A 62 -25.99 14.79 -14.05
C LEU A 62 -25.75 14.02 -15.35
N LYS A 63 -24.91 14.58 -16.22
CA LYS A 63 -24.39 13.93 -17.43
C LYS A 63 -23.24 12.98 -17.11
N GLY A 64 -22.44 13.32 -16.10
CA GLY A 64 -21.30 12.49 -15.71
C GLY A 64 -20.92 12.63 -14.24
N VAL A 65 -20.41 11.55 -13.65
CA VAL A 65 -19.83 11.58 -12.30
C VAL A 65 -18.47 10.91 -12.33
N VAL A 66 -17.41 11.67 -12.00
CA VAL A 66 -16.07 11.12 -11.80
C VAL A 66 -15.99 10.59 -10.37
N CYS A 67 -15.71 9.30 -10.21
CA CYS A 67 -15.79 8.66 -8.90
C CYS A 67 -14.70 7.61 -8.64
N THR A 68 -14.40 7.40 -7.37
CA THR A 68 -13.60 6.25 -6.90
C THR A 68 -14.52 5.09 -6.52
N SER A 69 -14.01 4.10 -5.78
CA SER A 69 -14.80 2.98 -5.23
C SER A 69 -15.94 3.39 -4.30
N SER A 70 -16.07 4.67 -3.95
CA SER A 70 -17.21 5.19 -3.21
C SER A 70 -18.58 4.91 -3.85
N LEU A 71 -18.62 4.66 -5.16
CA LEU A 71 -19.85 4.30 -5.89
C LEU A 71 -19.81 2.86 -6.44
N ASP A 72 -18.81 2.03 -6.05
CA ASP A 72 -18.67 0.66 -6.56
C ASP A 72 -19.78 -0.27 -6.01
N LEU A 73 -20.29 -0.04 -4.79
CA LEU A 73 -21.13 -0.97 -4.04
C LEU A 73 -22.39 -0.32 -3.43
N GLY A 74 -23.49 -1.09 -3.41
CA GLY A 74 -24.57 -0.94 -2.43
C GLY A 74 -25.68 0.09 -2.70
N ILE A 75 -25.63 0.84 -3.80
CA ILE A 75 -26.67 1.84 -4.10
C ILE A 75 -27.07 1.73 -5.58
N ASP A 76 -28.37 1.59 -5.84
CA ASP A 76 -28.96 1.71 -7.17
C ASP A 76 -29.10 3.20 -7.49
N TRP A 77 -28.32 3.67 -8.47
CA TRP A 77 -28.23 5.09 -8.81
C TRP A 77 -29.17 5.50 -9.96
N GLY A 78 -30.13 4.65 -10.33
CA GLY A 78 -31.06 4.92 -11.42
C GLY A 78 -30.43 4.73 -12.81
N ASP A 79 -30.91 5.51 -13.79
CA ASP A 79 -30.63 5.38 -15.24
C ASP A 79 -29.19 5.77 -15.64
N VAL A 80 -28.19 5.03 -15.15
CA VAL A 80 -26.82 5.11 -15.66
C VAL A 80 -26.70 4.29 -16.94
N ASP A 81 -26.47 4.95 -18.08
CA ASP A 81 -26.40 4.25 -19.37
C ASP A 81 -25.03 3.59 -19.64
N GLN A 82 -23.98 4.14 -19.03
CA GLN A 82 -22.61 3.75 -19.35
C GLN A 82 -21.67 3.94 -18.16
N VAL A 83 -20.73 3.01 -18.07
CA VAL A 83 -19.55 3.12 -17.22
C VAL A 83 -18.30 3.32 -18.07
N VAL A 84 -17.43 4.23 -17.64
CA VAL A 84 -16.08 4.41 -18.18
C VAL A 84 -15.11 4.12 -17.05
N ASN A 85 -14.21 3.15 -17.24
CA ASN A 85 -13.17 2.84 -16.27
C ASN A 85 -11.83 3.40 -16.77
N ILE A 86 -11.28 4.36 -16.02
CA ILE A 86 -9.99 4.97 -16.31
C ILE A 86 -8.89 4.14 -15.67
N GLY A 87 -7.91 3.80 -16.49
CA GLY A 87 -6.92 2.80 -16.19
C GLY A 87 -7.51 1.40 -16.14
N ALA A 88 -6.67 0.44 -15.77
CA ALA A 88 -7.11 -0.94 -15.64
C ALA A 88 -7.89 -1.18 -14.32
N PRO A 89 -8.86 -2.11 -14.29
CA PRO A 89 -9.77 -2.28 -13.16
C PRO A 89 -9.13 -2.91 -11.91
N LYS A 90 -7.90 -3.44 -12.02
CA LYS A 90 -7.14 -4.13 -10.96
C LYS A 90 -7.79 -5.42 -10.42
N GLY A 91 -9.01 -5.75 -10.85
CA GLY A 91 -9.70 -7.00 -10.55
C GLY A 91 -10.90 -7.24 -11.49
N SER A 92 -11.17 -8.51 -11.79
CA SER A 92 -12.36 -9.00 -12.48
C SER A 92 -13.64 -8.77 -11.68
N SER A 93 -13.67 -9.06 -10.38
CA SER A 93 -14.86 -8.83 -9.54
C SER A 93 -15.19 -7.35 -9.44
N ARG A 94 -14.16 -6.50 -9.30
CA ARG A 94 -14.35 -5.05 -9.31
C ARG A 94 -14.88 -4.57 -10.65
N LEU A 95 -14.33 -5.09 -11.75
CA LEU A 95 -14.84 -4.76 -13.07
C LEU A 95 -16.32 -5.12 -13.20
N MET A 96 -16.73 -6.32 -12.78
CA MET A 96 -18.15 -6.73 -12.79
C MET A 96 -19.03 -5.81 -11.94
N GLN A 97 -18.62 -5.48 -10.72
CA GLN A 97 -19.37 -4.59 -9.84
C GLN A 97 -19.53 -3.19 -10.46
N ARG A 98 -18.47 -2.63 -11.06
CA ARG A 98 -18.49 -1.34 -11.74
C ARG A 98 -19.36 -1.36 -12.99
N ILE A 99 -19.15 -2.33 -13.87
CA ILE A 99 -19.93 -2.49 -15.11
C ILE A 99 -21.42 -2.66 -14.78
N GLY A 100 -21.74 -3.44 -13.75
CA GLY A 100 -23.10 -3.66 -13.29
C GLY A 100 -23.84 -2.38 -12.84
N ARG A 101 -23.15 -1.24 -12.69
CA ARG A 101 -23.80 0.06 -12.45
C ARG A 101 -24.46 0.62 -13.71
N ALA A 102 -23.99 0.23 -14.90
CA ALA A 102 -24.63 0.64 -16.15
C ALA A 102 -25.79 -0.30 -16.48
N ASN A 103 -26.93 0.27 -16.88
CA ASN A 103 -28.16 -0.44 -17.22
C ASN A 103 -28.51 -1.49 -16.17
N HIS A 104 -28.67 -1.07 -14.91
CA HIS A 104 -28.94 -1.99 -13.79
C HIS A 104 -30.39 -2.53 -13.83
N ARG A 105 -30.71 -3.27 -14.90
CA ARG A 105 -32.03 -3.81 -15.23
C ARG A 105 -31.86 -5.23 -15.75
N LEU A 106 -32.86 -6.10 -15.52
CA LEU A 106 -32.77 -7.52 -15.86
C LEU A 106 -32.55 -7.78 -17.36
N ASP A 107 -33.19 -6.98 -18.23
CA ASP A 107 -33.25 -7.23 -19.67
C ASP A 107 -32.35 -6.31 -20.51
N GLU A 108 -31.48 -5.52 -19.87
CA GLU A 108 -30.58 -4.59 -20.56
C GLU A 108 -29.11 -4.95 -20.30
N PRO A 109 -28.28 -5.13 -21.34
CA PRO A 109 -26.87 -5.42 -21.13
C PRO A 109 -26.15 -4.19 -20.57
N SER A 110 -25.37 -4.40 -19.51
CA SER A 110 -24.48 -3.36 -18.98
C SER A 110 -23.42 -2.96 -20.00
N LYS A 111 -23.18 -1.65 -20.14
CA LYS A 111 -22.23 -1.08 -21.09
C LYS A 111 -21.04 -0.44 -20.37
N ALA A 112 -19.84 -0.82 -20.77
CA ALA A 112 -18.63 -0.18 -20.26
C ALA A 112 -17.52 0.03 -21.29
N VAL A 113 -16.73 1.08 -21.08
CA VAL A 113 -15.53 1.41 -21.85
C VAL A 113 -14.33 1.44 -20.92
N LEU A 114 -13.29 0.67 -21.24
CA LEU A 114 -12.03 0.69 -20.51
C LEU A 114 -11.04 1.62 -21.22
N VAL A 115 -10.44 2.54 -20.47
CA VAL A 115 -9.49 3.53 -20.98
C VAL A 115 -8.14 3.33 -20.29
N PRO A 116 -7.31 2.39 -20.77
CA PRO A 116 -6.00 2.12 -20.18
C PRO A 116 -5.06 3.33 -20.38
N ALA A 117 -4.27 3.67 -19.36
CA ALA A 117 -3.35 4.80 -19.37
C ALA A 117 -1.97 4.45 -19.95
N ASN A 118 -1.64 3.17 -20.06
CA ASN A 118 -0.38 2.70 -20.62
C ASN A 118 -0.52 1.32 -21.30
N ARG A 119 0.54 0.87 -21.98
CA ARG A 119 0.53 -0.39 -22.76
C ARG A 119 0.36 -1.64 -21.90
N PHE A 120 0.85 -1.67 -20.67
CA PHE A 120 0.62 -2.78 -19.75
C PHE A 120 -0.85 -2.84 -19.30
N GLU A 121 -1.48 -1.70 -19.03
CA GLU A 121 -2.89 -1.64 -18.67
C GLU A 121 -3.81 -2.13 -19.79
N VAL A 122 -3.42 -2.04 -21.06
CA VAL A 122 -4.16 -2.67 -22.16
C VAL A 122 -4.19 -4.20 -21.97
N LEU A 123 -3.06 -4.80 -21.59
CA LEU A 123 -2.98 -6.25 -21.31
C LEU A 123 -3.82 -6.60 -20.08
N GLU A 124 -3.76 -5.79 -19.03
CA GLU A 124 -4.56 -5.97 -17.82
C GLU A 124 -6.07 -5.88 -18.11
N CYS A 125 -6.51 -4.86 -18.86
CA CYS A 125 -7.90 -4.72 -19.32
C CYS A 125 -8.34 -5.93 -20.14
N ARG A 126 -7.47 -6.45 -21.02
CA ARG A 126 -7.79 -7.63 -21.82
C ARG A 126 -7.93 -8.88 -20.94
N ALA A 127 -7.01 -9.09 -20.02
CA ALA A 127 -7.07 -10.18 -19.05
C ALA A 127 -8.33 -10.09 -18.19
N ALA A 128 -8.74 -8.89 -17.76
CA ALA A 128 -9.95 -8.69 -16.98
C ALA A 128 -11.22 -8.99 -17.77
N LEU A 129 -11.30 -8.59 -19.04
CA LEU A 129 -12.43 -8.95 -19.90
C LEU A 129 -12.54 -10.46 -20.11
N GLU A 130 -11.41 -11.15 -20.28
CA GLU A 130 -11.38 -12.61 -20.41
C GLU A 130 -11.77 -13.31 -19.11
N ALA A 131 -11.31 -12.80 -17.97
CA ALA A 131 -11.70 -13.27 -16.63
C ALA A 131 -13.21 -13.19 -16.42
N VAL A 132 -13.80 -12.03 -16.71
CA VAL A 132 -15.25 -11.81 -16.55
C VAL A 132 -16.05 -12.72 -17.46
N LYS A 133 -15.62 -12.90 -18.73
CA LYS A 133 -16.28 -13.84 -19.65
C LYS A 133 -16.22 -15.29 -19.18
N ALA A 134 -15.16 -15.67 -18.48
CA ALA A 134 -15.01 -17.00 -17.89
C ALA A 134 -15.72 -17.16 -16.54
N GLY A 135 -16.40 -16.13 -16.04
CA GLY A 135 -17.01 -16.14 -14.70
C GLY A 135 -15.99 -16.11 -13.56
N GLY A 136 -14.75 -15.69 -13.83
CA GLY A 136 -13.70 -15.55 -12.82
C GLY A 136 -14.05 -14.48 -11.80
N GLN A 137 -13.83 -14.79 -10.53
CA GLN A 137 -14.03 -13.88 -9.40
C GLN A 137 -12.75 -13.77 -8.58
N ASP A 138 -12.39 -12.55 -8.19
CA ASP A 138 -11.28 -12.28 -7.26
C ASP A 138 -11.74 -12.48 -5.81
N THR A 139 -12.11 -13.72 -5.46
CA THR A 139 -12.50 -14.05 -4.09
C THR A 139 -11.27 -13.86 -3.19
N PRO A 140 -11.33 -13.00 -2.16
CA PRO A 140 -10.24 -12.88 -1.21
C PRO A 140 -9.98 -14.24 -0.55
N PRO A 141 -8.73 -14.59 -0.24
CA PRO A 141 -8.47 -15.77 0.57
C PRO A 141 -9.19 -15.65 1.91
N GLU A 142 -9.57 -16.79 2.48
CA GLU A 142 -10.10 -16.84 3.84
C GLU A 142 -9.12 -16.15 4.80
N ARG A 143 -9.65 -15.24 5.62
CA ARG A 143 -8.85 -14.57 6.64
C ARG A 143 -8.71 -15.49 7.85
N THR A 144 -7.47 -15.65 8.32
CA THR A 144 -7.20 -16.21 9.63
C THR A 144 -7.55 -15.18 10.71
N GLY A 145 -8.08 -15.63 11.84
CA GLY A 145 -8.40 -14.77 12.98
C GLY A 145 -7.15 -14.11 13.56
N ALA A 146 -7.29 -12.86 14.01
CA ALA A 146 -6.20 -12.10 14.60
C ALA A 146 -6.29 -12.12 16.14
N LEU A 147 -5.13 -12.19 16.82
CA LEU A 147 -5.06 -12.36 18.28
C LEU A 147 -5.45 -11.08 19.05
N ASP A 148 -5.23 -9.91 18.46
CA ASP A 148 -5.68 -8.62 18.98
C ASP A 148 -7.21 -8.48 18.97
N VAL A 149 -7.86 -8.90 17.87
CA VAL A 149 -9.33 -8.97 17.77
C VAL A 149 -9.90 -10.00 18.75
N LEU A 150 -9.23 -11.15 18.90
CA LEU A 150 -9.61 -12.16 19.90
C LEU A 150 -9.54 -11.59 21.32
N ALA A 151 -8.46 -10.87 21.67
CA ALA A 151 -8.31 -10.22 22.96
C ALA A 151 -9.42 -9.17 23.21
N GLN A 152 -9.78 -8.38 22.20
CA GLN A 152 -10.91 -7.45 22.28
C GLN A 152 -12.22 -8.20 22.55
N HIS A 153 -12.48 -9.29 21.83
CA HIS A 153 -13.68 -10.09 21.97
C HIS A 153 -13.79 -10.73 23.37
N ILE A 154 -12.71 -11.33 23.88
CA ILE A 154 -12.65 -11.90 25.24
C ILE A 154 -13.01 -10.86 26.30
N LEU A 155 -12.45 -9.65 26.19
CA LEU A 155 -12.80 -8.54 27.09
C LEU A 155 -14.29 -8.16 26.97
N GLY A 156 -14.81 -8.11 25.74
CA GLY A 156 -16.22 -7.88 25.46
C GLY A 156 -17.15 -8.88 26.14
N MET A 157 -16.80 -10.16 26.10
CA MET A 157 -17.56 -11.23 26.77
C MET A 157 -17.60 -11.01 28.29
N ALA A 158 -16.45 -10.71 28.92
CA ALA A 158 -16.42 -10.36 30.35
C ALA A 158 -17.23 -9.09 30.69
N CYS A 159 -17.32 -8.13 29.77
CA CYS A 159 -18.12 -6.92 29.96
C CYS A 159 -19.63 -7.20 29.91
N ALA A 160 -20.04 -8.23 29.18
CA ALA A 160 -21.43 -8.66 29.09
C ALA A 160 -21.84 -9.50 30.32
N ALA A 161 -21.07 -10.54 30.66
CA ALA A 161 -21.30 -11.41 31.80
C ALA A 161 -20.04 -12.21 32.19
N PRO A 162 -19.96 -12.79 33.40
CA PRO A 162 -18.92 -13.75 33.73
C PRO A 162 -18.94 -14.95 32.75
N PHE A 163 -17.77 -15.40 32.29
CA PHE A 163 -17.66 -16.47 31.28
C PHE A 163 -16.74 -17.62 31.71
N SER A 164 -16.99 -18.82 31.19
CA SER A 164 -16.07 -19.97 31.31
C SER A 164 -15.07 -19.95 30.15
N ALA A 165 -13.78 -20.11 30.44
CA ALA A 165 -12.74 -20.13 29.41
C ALA A 165 -12.94 -21.26 28.40
N ASP A 166 -13.34 -22.45 28.86
CA ASP A 166 -13.54 -23.61 27.99
C ASP A 166 -14.74 -23.40 27.06
N ALA A 167 -15.86 -22.92 27.59
CA ALA A 167 -17.06 -22.65 26.80
C ALA A 167 -16.82 -21.56 25.74
N LEU A 168 -16.11 -20.49 26.12
CA LEU A 168 -15.78 -19.41 25.18
C LEU A 168 -14.79 -19.89 24.10
N TYR A 169 -13.85 -20.79 24.43
CA TYR A 169 -12.95 -21.37 23.43
C TYR A 169 -13.72 -22.15 22.36
N ASP A 170 -14.67 -22.99 22.77
CA ASP A 170 -15.50 -23.77 21.85
C ASP A 170 -16.39 -22.87 20.97
N GLU A 171 -16.98 -21.82 21.56
CA GLU A 171 -17.75 -20.83 20.83
C GLU A 171 -16.89 -20.10 19.78
N VAL A 172 -15.70 -19.60 20.17
CA VAL A 172 -14.78 -18.88 19.27
C VAL A 172 -14.37 -19.76 18.09
N ARG A 173 -14.13 -21.05 18.30
CA ARG A 173 -13.75 -21.99 17.22
C ARG A 173 -14.86 -22.29 16.23
N SER A 174 -16.12 -22.00 16.57
CA SER A 174 -17.22 -22.08 15.61
C SER A 174 -17.14 -21.01 14.51
N ALA A 175 -16.41 -19.91 14.75
CA ALA A 175 -16.18 -18.86 13.76
C ALA A 175 -15.08 -19.27 12.76
N ALA A 176 -15.38 -19.17 11.45
CA ALA A 176 -14.48 -19.61 10.38
C ALA A 176 -13.02 -19.10 10.48
N PRO A 177 -12.74 -17.84 10.87
CA PRO A 177 -11.36 -17.34 11.04
C PRO A 177 -10.59 -18.02 12.19
N TYR A 178 -11.28 -18.48 13.23
CA TYR A 178 -10.69 -19.04 14.45
C TYR A 178 -10.84 -20.57 14.56
N ARG A 179 -11.32 -21.26 13.52
CA ARG A 179 -11.50 -22.73 13.52
C ARG A 179 -10.24 -23.52 13.91
N ALA A 180 -9.08 -22.98 13.56
CA ALA A 180 -7.75 -23.55 13.81
C ALA A 180 -7.04 -22.93 15.02
N LEU A 181 -7.75 -22.14 15.84
CA LEU A 181 -7.19 -21.51 17.04
C LEU A 181 -6.70 -22.57 18.03
N SER A 182 -5.41 -22.52 18.35
CA SER A 182 -4.83 -23.39 19.36
C SER A 182 -5.34 -23.02 20.76
N ARG A 183 -5.47 -24.02 21.64
CA ARG A 183 -5.84 -23.77 23.04
C ARG A 183 -4.83 -22.86 23.73
N ALA A 184 -3.53 -23.05 23.45
CA ALA A 184 -2.46 -22.23 24.00
C ALA A 184 -2.59 -20.75 23.60
N ASP A 185 -2.92 -20.44 22.35
CA ASP A 185 -3.12 -19.06 21.91
C ASP A 185 -4.36 -18.42 22.53
N PHE A 186 -5.43 -19.20 22.72
CA PHE A 186 -6.62 -18.74 23.41
C PHE A 186 -6.31 -18.40 24.87
N ASP A 187 -5.68 -19.32 25.61
CA ASP A 187 -5.32 -19.11 27.01
C ASP A 187 -4.36 -17.91 27.16
N ALA A 188 -3.35 -17.78 26.28
CA ALA A 188 -2.47 -16.62 26.26
C ALA A 188 -3.23 -15.31 26.01
N SER A 189 -4.29 -15.34 25.19
CA SER A 189 -5.15 -14.18 24.96
C SER A 189 -5.99 -13.83 26.19
N VAL A 190 -6.52 -14.84 26.90
CA VAL A 190 -7.20 -14.64 28.19
C VAL A 190 -6.25 -14.05 29.24
N ASP A 191 -5.04 -14.58 29.37
CA ASP A 191 -4.02 -14.11 30.31
C ASP A 191 -3.56 -12.69 30.01
N PHE A 192 -3.43 -12.36 28.72
CA PHE A 192 -3.17 -11.00 28.28
C PHE A 192 -4.30 -10.05 28.69
N VAL A 193 -5.58 -10.42 28.48
CA VAL A 193 -6.70 -9.58 28.94
C VAL A 193 -6.72 -9.48 30.47
N ALA A 194 -6.34 -10.55 31.18
CA ALA A 194 -6.35 -10.60 32.63
C ALA A 194 -5.26 -9.76 33.29
N THR A 195 -4.09 -9.59 32.66
CA THR A 195 -2.90 -8.97 33.31
C THR A 195 -2.03 -8.11 32.41
N GLY A 196 -2.32 -8.03 31.11
CA GLY A 196 -1.42 -7.46 30.10
C GLY A 196 -0.29 -8.40 29.68
N GLY A 197 -0.23 -9.64 30.19
CA GLY A 197 0.86 -10.59 29.95
C GLY A 197 2.00 -10.45 30.96
N TYR A 198 3.00 -11.34 30.86
CA TYR A 198 4.08 -11.47 31.86
C TYR A 198 4.80 -10.15 32.13
N ALA A 199 5.22 -9.44 31.08
CA ALA A 199 5.96 -8.18 31.21
C ALA A 199 5.13 -7.03 31.82
N LEU A 200 3.80 -7.10 31.77
CA LEU A 200 2.89 -6.02 32.19
C LEU A 200 2.10 -6.34 33.47
N ARG A 201 2.24 -7.56 34.01
CA ARG A 201 1.52 -8.07 35.18
C ARG A 201 1.69 -7.22 36.44
N ALA A 202 2.82 -6.54 36.58
CA ALA A 202 3.10 -5.67 37.72
C ALA A 202 2.25 -4.38 37.75
N TYR A 203 1.59 -4.03 36.65
CA TYR A 203 0.81 -2.79 36.57
C TYR A 203 -0.69 -3.09 36.68
N GLU A 204 -1.31 -2.67 37.79
CA GLU A 204 -2.73 -2.90 38.06
C GLU A 204 -3.67 -2.41 36.95
N ARG A 205 -3.28 -1.36 36.22
CA ARG A 205 -4.05 -0.80 35.10
C ARG A 205 -4.33 -1.80 33.98
N PHE A 206 -3.51 -2.84 33.83
CA PHE A 206 -3.70 -3.87 32.80
C PHE A 206 -4.48 -5.10 33.30
N ALA A 207 -4.87 -5.11 34.58
CA ALA A 207 -5.59 -6.24 35.17
C ALA A 207 -7.11 -6.17 34.91
N LYS A 208 -7.55 -6.44 33.67
CA LYS A 208 -8.93 -6.11 33.25
C LYS A 208 -9.98 -7.14 33.67
N ILE A 209 -9.61 -8.41 33.73
CA ILE A 209 -10.50 -9.49 34.15
C ILE A 209 -9.85 -10.32 35.27
N ARG A 210 -10.67 -10.94 36.12
CA ARG A 210 -10.24 -11.79 37.23
C ARG A 210 -11.11 -13.04 37.31
N LYS A 211 -10.53 -14.14 37.78
CA LYS A 211 -11.27 -15.37 38.09
C LYS A 211 -12.10 -15.20 39.36
N THR A 212 -13.34 -15.68 39.33
CA THR A 212 -14.20 -15.84 40.50
C THR A 212 -13.89 -17.13 41.23
N LYS A 213 -14.52 -17.36 42.38
CA LYS A 213 -14.35 -18.60 43.15
C LYS A 213 -14.88 -19.82 42.40
N GLU A 214 -15.86 -19.59 41.53
CA GLU A 214 -16.50 -20.59 40.67
C GLU A 214 -15.70 -20.88 39.39
N GLY A 215 -14.52 -20.25 39.23
CA GLY A 215 -13.65 -20.45 38.06
C GLY A 215 -14.02 -19.64 36.82
N LEU A 216 -15.07 -18.80 36.90
CA LEU A 216 -15.49 -17.92 35.81
C LEU A 216 -14.62 -16.66 35.73
N TRP A 217 -14.42 -16.12 34.55
CA TRP A 217 -13.76 -14.83 34.34
C TRP A 217 -14.78 -13.70 34.31
N ARG A 218 -14.51 -12.61 35.04
CA ARG A 218 -15.34 -11.40 35.02
C ARG A 218 -14.50 -10.13 35.00
N VAL A 219 -15.08 -9.00 34.61
CA VAL A 219 -14.41 -7.69 34.73
C VAL A 219 -13.99 -7.38 36.16
N SER A 220 -12.81 -6.79 36.33
CA SER A 220 -12.28 -6.39 37.63
C SER A 220 -13.06 -5.23 38.27
N ASN A 221 -13.57 -4.29 37.47
CA ASN A 221 -14.30 -3.10 37.90
C ASN A 221 -15.27 -2.64 36.79
N PRO A 222 -16.51 -2.18 37.10
CA PRO A 222 -17.45 -1.57 36.15
C PRO A 222 -16.87 -0.53 35.19
N MET A 223 -15.88 0.27 35.60
CA MET A 223 -15.23 1.27 34.74
C MET A 223 -14.65 0.66 33.45
N ILE A 224 -14.17 -0.57 33.51
CA ILE A 224 -13.60 -1.28 32.35
C ILE A 224 -14.66 -1.49 31.28
N ALA A 225 -15.88 -1.85 31.68
CA ALA A 225 -16.99 -2.01 30.74
C ALA A 225 -17.42 -0.68 30.12
N GLN A 226 -17.28 0.44 30.83
CA GLN A 226 -17.53 1.77 30.28
C GLN A 226 -16.45 2.13 29.25
N THR A 227 -15.17 1.96 29.57
CA THR A 227 -14.07 2.25 28.65
C THR A 227 -14.09 1.35 27.42
N TYR A 228 -14.43 0.06 27.58
CA TYR A 228 -14.61 -0.87 26.47
C TYR A 228 -15.62 -0.35 25.44
N ARG A 229 -16.81 0.09 25.89
CA ARG A 229 -17.86 0.62 24.99
C ARG A 229 -17.42 1.85 24.20
N MET A 230 -16.50 2.66 24.75
CA MET A 230 -15.99 3.86 24.08
C MET A 230 -14.88 3.57 23.06
N ASN A 231 -14.25 2.39 23.11
CA ASN A 231 -13.07 2.05 22.32
C ASN A 231 -13.22 0.78 21.47
N VAL A 232 -14.27 -0.02 21.66
CA VAL A 232 -14.52 -1.26 20.89
C VAL A 232 -14.63 -0.96 19.39
N GLY A 233 -14.00 -1.80 18.59
CA GLY A 233 -13.91 -1.64 17.14
C GLY A 233 -12.58 -2.12 16.58
N THR A 234 -12.59 -2.53 15.31
CA THR A 234 -11.40 -3.03 14.60
C THR A 234 -10.86 -2.02 13.58
N ILE A 235 -11.55 -0.90 13.36
CA ILE A 235 -11.12 0.16 12.45
C ILE A 235 -10.28 1.15 13.25
N VAL A 236 -8.97 1.17 12.99
CA VAL A 236 -8.07 2.16 13.55
C VAL A 236 -7.81 3.23 12.49
N GLU A 237 -8.26 4.45 12.77
CA GLU A 237 -8.01 5.60 11.90
C GLU A 237 -6.51 5.90 11.83
N ALA A 238 -6.03 6.26 10.64
CA ALA A 238 -4.67 6.75 10.48
C ALA A 238 -4.49 8.09 11.22
N THR A 239 -3.32 8.30 11.83
CA THR A 239 -2.98 9.60 12.41
C THR A 239 -2.84 10.62 11.29
N MET A 240 -3.55 11.74 11.41
CA MET A 240 -3.46 12.88 10.49
C MET A 240 -2.57 13.97 11.10
N LEU A 241 -1.71 14.57 10.29
CA LEU A 241 -0.85 15.70 10.64
C LEU A 241 -1.30 16.95 9.90
N LYS A 242 -1.31 18.10 10.58
CA LYS A 242 -1.72 19.39 10.02
C LYS A 242 -0.62 19.96 9.15
N VAL A 243 -0.91 20.25 7.88
CA VAL A 243 0.03 20.89 6.96
C VAL A 243 -0.06 22.41 7.11
N ARG A 244 1.07 23.06 7.43
CA ARG A 244 1.19 24.52 7.58
C ARG A 244 2.16 25.12 6.59
N LEU A 245 1.65 26.06 5.80
CA LEU A 245 2.45 26.84 4.88
C LEU A 245 3.21 27.95 5.62
N VAL A 246 4.54 27.91 5.55
CA VAL A 246 5.44 28.93 6.11
C VAL A 246 6.06 29.78 5.00
N SER A 247 6.36 31.03 5.33
CA SER A 247 7.02 31.95 4.39
C SER A 247 8.52 31.66 4.34
N ALA A 248 9.00 31.13 3.21
CA ALA A 248 10.41 31.03 2.90
C ALA A 248 11.00 32.42 2.54
N ARG A 249 11.18 33.31 3.52
CA ARG A 249 12.04 34.49 3.36
C ARG A 249 13.41 34.16 3.94
N GLY A 250 14.31 33.71 3.07
CA GLY A 250 15.71 33.43 3.43
C GLY A 250 16.28 32.14 2.85
N ALA A 251 15.86 31.70 1.66
CA ALA A 251 16.61 30.68 0.93
C ALA A 251 17.98 31.27 0.53
N SER A 252 19.02 30.93 1.29
CA SER A 252 20.38 31.16 0.85
C SER A 252 20.58 30.46 -0.50
N LYS A 253 21.25 31.13 -1.44
CA LYS A 253 21.72 30.54 -2.72
C LYS A 253 22.75 29.41 -2.52
N SER A 254 23.04 28.99 -1.28
CA SER A 254 24.10 28.05 -0.91
C SER A 254 23.60 26.69 -0.38
N GLY A 255 22.33 26.32 -0.54
CA GLY A 255 21.86 24.95 -0.24
C GLY A 255 21.73 24.57 1.24
N VAL A 256 22.00 25.47 2.19
CA VAL A 256 21.81 25.21 3.63
C VAL A 256 20.47 25.78 4.09
N ALA A 257 19.62 24.93 4.66
CA ALA A 257 18.28 25.29 5.14
C ALA A 257 18.36 26.34 6.26
N GLY A 258 17.74 27.49 6.06
CA GLY A 258 17.58 28.52 7.09
C GLY A 258 16.66 28.07 8.23
N ARG A 259 16.72 28.75 9.39
CA ARG A 259 15.83 28.50 10.53
C ARG A 259 14.36 28.62 10.09
N VAL A 260 13.64 27.50 10.15
CA VAL A 260 12.20 27.43 9.89
C VAL A 260 11.45 28.29 10.90
N ARG A 261 10.64 29.25 10.44
CA ARG A 261 9.73 30.00 11.31
C ARG A 261 8.51 29.16 11.60
N PHE A 262 8.26 28.87 12.87
CA PHE A 262 7.04 28.22 13.33
C PHE A 262 5.88 29.22 13.34
N GLY A 263 4.75 28.85 12.74
CA GLY A 263 3.60 29.72 12.49
C GLY A 263 3.34 29.93 11.00
N GLY A 264 2.22 29.40 10.51
CA GLY A 264 1.88 29.37 9.09
C GLY A 264 0.41 29.04 8.82
N ARG A 265 -0.08 29.38 7.62
CA ARG A 265 -1.47 29.14 7.20
C ARG A 265 -1.72 27.63 7.11
N MET A 266 -2.75 27.14 7.78
CA MET A 266 -3.17 25.73 7.67
C MET A 266 -3.72 25.47 6.26
N LEU A 267 -3.18 24.46 5.59
CA LEU A 267 -3.60 24.04 4.25
C LEU A 267 -4.56 22.85 4.29
N GLY A 268 -4.45 22.00 5.32
CA GLY A 268 -5.23 20.77 5.47
C GLY A 268 -4.48 19.74 6.29
N GLU A 269 -4.80 18.47 6.12
CA GLU A 269 -4.18 17.36 6.84
C GLU A 269 -3.68 16.25 5.90
N VAL A 270 -2.57 15.62 6.27
CA VAL A 270 -1.95 14.47 5.57
C VAL A 270 -1.74 13.32 6.54
N GLU A 271 -1.76 12.08 6.07
CA GLU A 271 -1.45 10.93 6.92
C GLU A 271 0.01 10.99 7.41
N GLU A 272 0.21 10.69 8.69
CA GLU A 272 1.53 10.64 9.36
C GLU A 272 2.53 9.78 8.58
N TYR A 273 2.08 8.63 8.07
CA TYR A 273 2.90 7.73 7.25
C TYR A 273 3.52 8.40 6.03
N PHE A 274 2.78 9.25 5.33
CA PHE A 274 3.31 9.90 4.15
C PHE A 274 4.52 10.78 4.51
N VAL A 275 4.41 11.51 5.63
CA VAL A 275 5.44 12.43 6.12
C VAL A 275 6.64 11.68 6.69
N GLU A 276 6.45 10.54 7.35
CA GLU A 276 7.54 9.68 7.84
C GLU A 276 8.48 9.21 6.72
N THR A 277 8.00 9.11 5.48
CA THR A 277 8.81 8.74 4.31
C THR A 277 9.56 9.91 3.64
N MET A 278 9.43 11.12 4.20
CA MET A 278 10.00 12.35 3.63
C MET A 278 11.26 12.79 4.37
N VAL A 279 12.21 13.30 3.60
CA VAL A 279 13.38 14.03 4.12
C VAL A 279 13.24 15.53 3.84
N PRO A 280 13.74 16.42 4.71
CA PRO A 280 13.72 17.86 4.45
C PRO A 280 14.27 18.20 3.06
N GLY A 281 13.49 18.94 2.26
CA GLY A 281 13.77 19.22 0.86
C GLY A 281 12.92 18.43 -0.14
N ASP A 282 12.33 17.31 0.26
CA ASP A 282 11.38 16.57 -0.58
C ASP A 282 10.18 17.46 -0.97
N THR A 283 9.68 17.27 -2.19
CA THR A 283 8.53 18.04 -2.69
C THR A 283 7.31 17.16 -2.91
N PHE A 284 6.11 17.70 -2.70
CA PHE A 284 4.86 16.99 -2.87
C PHE A 284 3.70 17.90 -3.28
N VAL A 285 2.68 17.34 -3.94
CA VAL A 285 1.47 18.06 -4.32
C VAL A 285 0.44 17.95 -3.20
N PHE A 286 -0.06 19.09 -2.72
CA PHE A 286 -1.13 19.12 -1.72
C PHE A 286 -1.95 20.40 -1.84
N ALA A 287 -3.27 20.29 -1.71
CA ALA A 287 -4.22 21.39 -1.86
C ALA A 287 -4.04 22.22 -3.17
N GLY A 288 -3.67 21.55 -4.27
CA GLY A 288 -3.43 22.18 -5.58
C GLY A 288 -2.10 22.95 -5.69
N GLU A 289 -1.29 22.99 -4.63
CA GLU A 289 0.02 23.62 -4.61
C GLU A 289 1.14 22.56 -4.61
N ILE A 290 2.32 22.89 -5.16
CA ILE A 290 3.54 22.10 -5.01
C ILE A 290 4.30 22.63 -3.79
N LEU A 291 4.47 21.77 -2.80
CA LEU A 291 5.01 22.10 -1.49
C LEU A 291 6.35 21.40 -1.27
N ARG A 292 7.30 22.06 -0.60
CA ARG A 292 8.57 21.50 -0.14
C ARG A 292 8.45 21.24 1.36
N TYR A 293 8.76 20.03 1.78
CA TYR A 293 8.83 19.64 3.19
C TYR A 293 10.06 20.25 3.85
N GLU A 294 9.86 20.99 4.94
CA GLU A 294 10.94 21.64 5.69
C GLU A 294 11.22 20.91 7.00
N ALA A 295 10.18 20.71 7.81
CA ALA A 295 10.29 20.07 9.11
C ALA A 295 8.92 19.58 9.59
N MET A 296 8.95 18.58 10.48
CA MET A 296 7.79 18.16 11.27
C MET A 296 8.06 18.54 12.73
N VAL A 297 7.12 19.24 13.37
CA VAL A 297 7.16 19.53 14.81
C VAL A 297 5.78 19.24 15.39
N GLU A 298 5.75 18.35 16.38
CA GLU A 298 4.51 17.86 16.99
C GLU A 298 3.54 17.21 15.99
N ASP A 299 2.30 17.69 15.91
CA ASP A 299 1.28 17.23 14.96
C ASP A 299 1.24 18.10 13.69
N GLU A 300 2.28 18.90 13.45
CA GLU A 300 2.33 19.88 12.36
C GLU A 300 3.51 19.66 11.40
N VAL A 301 3.19 19.70 10.12
CA VAL A 301 4.13 19.59 8.99
C VAL A 301 4.32 20.98 8.41
N TYR A 302 5.53 21.51 8.53
CA TYR A 302 5.88 22.82 7.99
C TYR A 302 6.41 22.69 6.58
N VAL A 303 5.80 23.46 5.67
CA VAL A 303 6.09 23.40 4.24
C VAL A 303 6.23 24.78 3.63
N SER A 304 7.03 24.88 2.57
CA SER A 304 7.17 26.08 1.73
C SER A 304 6.66 25.82 0.30
N ARG A 305 6.38 26.87 -0.48
CA ARG A 305 6.01 26.70 -1.89
C ARG A 305 7.21 26.33 -2.72
N SER A 306 7.00 25.47 -3.70
CA SER A 306 8.01 25.03 -4.66
C SER A 306 7.46 25.03 -6.09
N THR A 307 8.36 25.08 -7.07
CA THR A 307 8.07 24.94 -8.50
C THR A 307 8.69 23.66 -9.08
N ALA A 308 9.00 22.68 -8.21
CA ALA A 308 9.58 21.41 -8.63
C ALA A 308 8.72 20.72 -9.69
N THR A 309 9.39 20.16 -10.70
CA THR A 309 8.75 19.52 -11.85
C THR A 309 8.31 18.07 -11.56
N SER A 310 8.81 17.48 -10.48
CA SER A 310 8.55 16.08 -10.10
C SER A 310 8.19 15.89 -8.61
N PRO A 311 7.13 16.54 -8.10
CA PRO A 311 6.71 16.36 -6.72
C PRO A 311 6.06 14.99 -6.47
N ARG A 312 6.24 14.46 -5.25
CA ARG A 312 5.52 13.27 -4.75
C ARG A 312 4.03 13.57 -4.59
N VAL A 313 3.21 12.52 -4.58
CA VAL A 313 1.78 12.64 -4.26
C VAL A 313 1.55 11.93 -2.93
N PRO A 314 0.89 12.57 -1.95
CA PRO A 314 0.52 11.93 -0.70
C PRO A 314 -0.14 10.57 -0.94
N ALA A 315 0.51 9.52 -0.43
CA ALA A 315 -0.02 8.17 -0.48
C ALA A 315 -0.87 7.94 0.76
N TYR A 316 -2.19 7.87 0.57
CA TYR A 316 -3.13 7.50 1.63
C TYR A 316 -3.22 5.97 1.71
N ALA A 317 -3.21 5.41 2.91
CA ALA A 317 -3.39 3.99 3.15
C ALA A 317 -4.70 3.51 2.50
N GLY A 318 -4.62 2.50 1.63
CA GLY A 318 -5.77 1.94 0.89
C GLY A 318 -6.10 2.58 -0.46
N GLY A 319 -5.27 3.52 -0.96
CA GLY A 319 -5.56 4.24 -2.21
C GLY A 319 -5.19 3.55 -3.52
N LYS A 320 -4.39 2.48 -3.51
CA LYS A 320 -3.99 1.75 -4.73
C LYS A 320 -4.23 0.26 -4.54
N PHE A 321 -5.22 -0.27 -5.25
CA PHE A 321 -5.46 -1.70 -5.28
C PHE A 321 -4.40 -2.36 -6.17
N PRO A 322 -3.68 -3.38 -5.67
CA PRO A 322 -2.77 -4.14 -6.52
C PRO A 322 -3.58 -4.87 -7.60
N LEU A 323 -2.90 -5.18 -8.69
CA LEU A 323 -3.36 -6.14 -9.68
C LEU A 323 -3.78 -7.45 -8.97
N SER A 324 -4.97 -8.00 -9.22
CA SER A 324 -5.34 -9.27 -8.58
C SER A 324 -4.43 -10.41 -9.06
N THR A 325 -4.21 -11.43 -8.23
CA THR A 325 -3.37 -12.60 -8.59
C THR A 325 -3.89 -13.29 -9.86
N PHE A 326 -5.22 -13.33 -10.04
CA PHE A 326 -5.86 -13.88 -11.23
C PHE A 326 -5.52 -13.05 -12.47
N LEU A 327 -5.63 -11.73 -12.39
CA LEU A 327 -5.27 -10.85 -13.51
C LEU A 327 -3.78 -10.87 -13.81
N ALA A 328 -2.92 -10.93 -12.80
CA ALA A 328 -1.47 -11.10 -12.98
C ALA A 328 -1.15 -12.35 -13.80
N ALA A 329 -1.77 -13.49 -13.46
CA ALA A 329 -1.64 -14.73 -14.23
C ALA A 329 -2.18 -14.57 -15.66
N GLY A 330 -3.31 -13.86 -15.85
CA GLY A 330 -3.87 -13.54 -17.17
C GLY A 330 -2.96 -12.66 -18.03
N VAL A 331 -2.29 -11.67 -17.45
CA VAL A 331 -1.33 -10.82 -18.15
C VAL A 331 -0.11 -11.63 -18.58
N ARG A 332 0.49 -12.42 -17.67
CA ARG A 332 1.59 -13.34 -18.04
C ARG A 332 1.18 -14.34 -19.11
N ALA A 333 -0.05 -14.84 -19.04
CA ALA A 333 -0.63 -15.72 -20.05
C ALA A 333 -0.78 -15.08 -21.43
N LEU A 334 -1.05 -13.78 -21.51
CA LEU A 334 -1.11 -13.01 -22.75
C LEU A 334 0.30 -12.71 -23.30
N LEU A 335 1.25 -12.36 -22.43
CA LEU A 335 2.64 -12.11 -22.82
C LEU A 335 3.31 -13.37 -23.38
N ALA A 336 3.03 -14.53 -22.78
CA ALA A 336 3.57 -15.81 -23.21
C ALA A 336 2.92 -16.41 -24.48
N ALA A 337 1.96 -15.72 -25.10
CA ALA A 337 1.11 -16.25 -26.17
C ALA A 337 1.04 -15.30 -27.39
N PRO A 338 2.11 -15.21 -28.21
CA PRO A 338 2.20 -14.27 -29.34
C PRO A 338 1.07 -14.38 -30.37
N GLU A 339 0.52 -15.58 -30.57
CA GLU A 339 -0.61 -15.85 -31.44
C GLU A 339 -1.87 -15.08 -31.04
N ARG A 340 -2.00 -14.72 -29.76
CA ARG A 340 -3.14 -13.98 -29.20
C ARG A 340 -3.00 -12.46 -29.37
N TRP A 341 -1.83 -11.95 -29.78
CA TRP A 341 -1.60 -10.51 -29.91
C TRP A 341 -2.34 -9.86 -31.08
N LYS A 342 -2.91 -10.67 -31.99
CA LYS A 342 -3.70 -10.19 -33.14
C LYS A 342 -4.89 -9.32 -32.72
N THR A 343 -5.46 -9.59 -31.54
CA THR A 343 -6.60 -8.82 -31.01
C THR A 343 -6.20 -7.57 -30.21
N LEU A 344 -4.89 -7.34 -30.00
CA LEU A 344 -4.40 -6.16 -29.31
C LEU A 344 -4.29 -4.97 -30.28
N PRO A 345 -4.41 -3.72 -29.78
CA PRO A 345 -4.10 -2.52 -30.56
C PRO A 345 -2.69 -2.60 -31.16
N SER A 346 -2.50 -2.05 -32.37
CA SER A 346 -1.21 -2.07 -33.08
C SER A 346 -0.07 -1.56 -32.22
N GLN A 347 -0.26 -0.44 -31.53
CA GLN A 347 0.75 0.15 -30.64
C GLN A 347 1.24 -0.78 -29.52
N VAL A 348 0.39 -1.70 -29.04
CA VAL A 348 0.78 -2.68 -28.01
C VAL A 348 1.45 -3.88 -28.67
N ARG A 349 0.90 -4.38 -29.77
CA ARG A 349 1.49 -5.49 -30.52
C ARG A 349 2.90 -5.16 -31.02
N ASP A 350 3.11 -3.96 -31.56
CA ASP A 350 4.39 -3.51 -32.09
C ASP A 350 5.41 -3.34 -30.95
N TRP A 351 4.96 -2.84 -29.79
CA TRP A 351 5.77 -2.76 -28.58
C TRP A 351 6.22 -4.14 -28.06
N LEU A 352 5.33 -5.13 -28.03
CA LEU A 352 5.67 -6.51 -27.65
C LEU A 352 6.61 -7.16 -28.67
N ASN A 353 6.42 -6.90 -29.97
CA ASN A 353 7.34 -7.37 -31.02
C ASN A 353 8.73 -6.75 -30.87
N LEU A 354 8.83 -5.46 -30.54
CA LEU A 354 10.10 -4.79 -30.30
C LEU A 354 10.80 -5.38 -29.08
N GLN A 355 10.07 -5.69 -28.00
CA GLN A 355 10.63 -6.39 -26.85
C GLN A 355 11.23 -7.73 -27.26
N ARG A 356 10.51 -8.52 -28.08
CA ARG A 356 10.98 -9.83 -28.55
C ARG A 356 12.25 -9.74 -29.42
N GLN A 357 12.44 -8.63 -30.11
CA GLN A 357 13.64 -8.40 -30.93
C GLN A 357 14.84 -7.99 -30.07
N ARG A 358 14.60 -7.24 -28.98
CA ARG A 358 15.66 -6.68 -28.12
C ARG A 358 16.05 -7.62 -26.97
N SER A 359 15.13 -8.44 -26.51
CA SER A 359 15.24 -9.30 -25.33
C SER A 359 14.23 -10.46 -25.47
N ARG A 360 13.60 -10.88 -24.37
CA ARG A 360 12.60 -11.92 -24.27
C ARG A 360 11.30 -11.36 -23.68
N LEU A 361 10.19 -12.06 -23.91
CA LEU A 361 8.92 -11.81 -23.22
C LEU A 361 8.85 -12.71 -21.97
N PRO A 362 8.36 -12.19 -20.83
CA PRO A 362 8.08 -13.02 -19.66
C PRO A 362 7.11 -14.15 -20.02
N GLY A 363 7.45 -15.36 -19.59
CA GLY A 363 6.60 -16.54 -19.67
C GLY A 363 5.56 -16.60 -18.55
N ARG A 364 4.78 -17.69 -18.53
CA ARG A 364 3.72 -17.88 -17.52
C ARG A 364 4.27 -18.18 -16.13
N PHE A 365 5.36 -18.94 -16.08
CA PHE A 365 5.91 -19.50 -14.86
C PHE A 365 7.35 -19.06 -14.57
N ASP A 366 8.02 -18.45 -15.54
CA ASP A 366 9.38 -17.95 -15.36
C ASP A 366 9.39 -16.52 -14.79
N LEU A 367 10.59 -16.08 -14.39
CA LEU A 367 10.91 -14.68 -14.15
C LEU A 367 11.89 -14.22 -15.23
N LEU A 368 11.53 -13.21 -16.01
CA LEU A 368 12.50 -12.51 -16.84
C LEU A 368 13.27 -11.53 -15.95
N VAL A 369 14.60 -11.62 -15.98
CA VAL A 369 15.53 -10.66 -15.35
C VAL A 369 16.43 -10.09 -16.44
N GLU A 370 16.36 -8.78 -16.64
CA GLU A 370 17.21 -8.05 -17.60
C GLU A 370 18.26 -7.25 -16.84
N THR A 371 19.50 -7.25 -17.35
CA THR A 371 20.56 -6.40 -16.79
C THR A 371 21.18 -5.53 -17.89
N PHE A 372 21.45 -4.27 -17.60
CA PHE A 372 22.06 -3.33 -18.55
C PHE A 372 22.65 -2.11 -17.84
N GLU A 373 23.53 -1.39 -18.53
CA GLU A 373 24.04 -0.09 -18.12
C GLU A 373 23.21 1.03 -18.77
N ASN A 374 22.93 2.10 -18.03
CA ASN A 374 22.26 3.28 -18.55
C ASN A 374 22.66 4.52 -17.75
N ARG A 375 23.35 5.46 -18.43
CA ARG A 375 23.81 6.74 -17.85
C ARG A 375 24.70 6.54 -16.62
N GLY A 376 25.68 5.61 -16.71
CA GLY A 376 26.66 5.40 -15.64
C GLY A 376 26.11 4.67 -14.41
N ARG A 377 24.96 3.99 -14.55
CA ARG A 377 24.39 3.12 -13.51
C ARG A 377 24.03 1.77 -14.11
N HIS A 378 24.18 0.71 -13.31
CA HIS A 378 23.82 -0.64 -13.72
C HIS A 378 22.46 -1.02 -13.14
N TYR A 379 21.63 -1.65 -13.96
CA TYR A 379 20.24 -2.00 -13.64
C TYR A 379 20.04 -3.50 -13.66
N LEU A 380 19.21 -3.98 -12.74
CA LEU A 380 18.60 -5.31 -12.74
C LEU A 380 17.09 -5.10 -12.72
N VAL A 381 16.41 -5.46 -13.80
CA VAL A 381 14.96 -5.31 -13.97
C VAL A 381 14.30 -6.68 -14.00
N ALA A 382 13.45 -6.94 -13.02
CA ALA A 382 12.64 -8.14 -12.92
C ALA A 382 11.18 -7.85 -13.33
N TYR A 383 10.50 -8.83 -13.92
CA TYR A 383 9.11 -8.72 -14.38
C TYR A 383 8.17 -9.74 -13.71
N PRO A 384 7.78 -9.54 -12.43
CA PRO A 384 7.02 -10.54 -11.69
C PRO A 384 5.51 -10.51 -12.00
N PHE A 385 4.92 -9.31 -12.07
CA PHE A 385 3.48 -9.01 -12.19
C PHE A 385 2.65 -9.21 -10.92
N GLU A 386 3.25 -9.37 -9.76
CA GLU A 386 2.55 -9.54 -8.48
C GLU A 386 2.07 -8.23 -7.83
N GLY A 387 2.23 -7.09 -8.50
CA GLY A 387 1.71 -5.82 -8.03
C GLY A 387 2.71 -5.07 -7.14
N ARG A 388 2.49 -3.76 -7.02
CA ARG A 388 3.47 -2.83 -6.42
C ARG A 388 3.88 -3.22 -5.00
N LEU A 389 2.97 -3.62 -4.12
CA LEU A 389 3.29 -3.94 -2.72
C LEU A 389 4.27 -5.12 -2.62
N ALA A 390 4.00 -6.23 -3.30
CA ALA A 390 4.89 -7.38 -3.32
C ALA A 390 6.25 -7.02 -3.96
N HIS A 391 6.24 -6.21 -5.02
CA HIS A 391 7.48 -5.75 -5.67
C HIS A 391 8.29 -4.80 -4.80
N GLN A 392 7.64 -3.95 -4.00
CA GLN A 392 8.32 -3.08 -3.04
C GLN A 392 9.02 -3.93 -1.98
N THR A 393 8.31 -4.88 -1.35
CA THR A 393 8.89 -5.82 -0.41
C THR A 393 10.07 -6.58 -1.02
N LEU A 394 9.90 -7.10 -2.25
CA LEU A 394 10.98 -7.77 -2.97
C LEU A 394 12.17 -6.85 -3.22
N GLY A 395 11.94 -5.61 -3.68
CA GLY A 395 12.99 -4.63 -3.92
C GLY A 395 13.86 -4.37 -2.69
N MET A 396 13.22 -4.22 -1.53
CA MET A 396 13.90 -4.02 -0.25
C MET A 396 14.79 -5.21 0.14
N LEU A 397 14.28 -6.44 -0.02
CA LEU A 397 15.03 -7.66 0.27
C LEU A 397 16.19 -7.86 -0.72
N LEU A 398 15.94 -7.61 -2.01
CA LEU A 398 16.96 -7.70 -3.06
C LEU A 398 18.09 -6.70 -2.83
N THR A 399 17.79 -5.46 -2.43
CA THR A 399 18.85 -4.49 -2.12
C THR A 399 19.76 -4.98 -1.00
N ARG A 400 19.22 -5.58 0.08
CA ARG A 400 20.06 -6.15 1.15
C ARG A 400 20.94 -7.30 0.67
N ARG A 401 20.40 -8.19 -0.16
CA ARG A 401 21.20 -9.30 -0.72
C ARG A 401 22.30 -8.81 -1.63
N LEU A 402 22.01 -7.83 -2.48
CA LEU A 402 22.99 -7.22 -3.38
C LEU A 402 24.08 -6.46 -2.60
N GLU A 403 23.72 -5.81 -1.49
CA GLU A 403 24.66 -5.15 -0.59
C GLU A 403 25.61 -6.16 0.08
N ARG A 404 25.08 -7.27 0.62
CA ARG A 404 25.90 -8.38 1.14
C ARG A 404 26.78 -9.03 0.07
N ALA A 405 26.34 -9.02 -1.18
CA ALA A 405 27.12 -9.48 -2.33
C ALA A 405 28.17 -8.46 -2.82
N GLY A 406 28.28 -7.29 -2.18
CA GLY A 406 29.26 -6.25 -2.53
C GLY A 406 28.95 -5.54 -3.85
N LEU A 407 27.68 -5.51 -4.28
CA LEU A 407 27.25 -4.91 -5.55
C LEU A 407 26.73 -3.47 -5.40
N ASN A 408 26.78 -2.90 -4.20
CA ASN A 408 26.51 -1.48 -3.91
C ASN A 408 25.22 -0.95 -4.56
N PRO A 409 24.04 -1.51 -4.18
CA PRO A 409 22.77 -1.02 -4.68
C PRO A 409 22.50 0.40 -4.17
N LEU A 410 22.07 1.28 -5.08
CA LEU A 410 21.73 2.67 -4.79
C LEU A 410 20.23 2.86 -4.47
N GLY A 411 19.41 1.86 -4.80
CA GLY A 411 17.98 1.87 -4.55
C GLY A 411 17.19 1.02 -5.55
N PHE A 412 15.88 1.08 -5.43
CA PHE A 412 14.97 0.37 -6.33
C PHE A 412 13.71 1.20 -6.61
N VAL A 413 13.01 0.84 -7.68
CA VAL A 413 11.69 1.34 -8.02
C VAL A 413 10.77 0.20 -8.43
N ALA A 414 9.51 0.27 -8.02
CA ALA A 414 8.54 -0.79 -8.22
C ALA A 414 7.20 -0.24 -8.70
N ASN A 415 6.61 -0.92 -9.70
CA ASN A 415 5.25 -0.70 -10.15
C ASN A 415 4.46 -2.01 -10.16
N ASP A 416 3.27 -2.05 -10.76
CA ASP A 416 2.44 -3.27 -10.74
C ASP A 416 3.00 -4.45 -11.54
N TYR A 417 3.94 -4.19 -12.45
CA TYR A 417 4.40 -5.15 -13.47
C TYR A 417 5.87 -5.53 -13.30
N ALA A 418 6.69 -4.60 -12.84
CA ALA A 418 8.14 -4.73 -12.79
C ALA A 418 8.74 -4.09 -11.54
N LEU A 419 9.97 -4.53 -11.24
CA LEU A 419 10.86 -4.03 -10.20
C LEU A 419 12.23 -3.77 -10.85
N ALA A 420 12.80 -2.60 -10.63
CA ALA A 420 14.16 -2.29 -11.06
C ALA A 420 15.02 -1.93 -9.85
N VAL A 421 16.12 -2.66 -9.64
CA VAL A 421 17.20 -2.29 -8.72
C VAL A 421 18.32 -1.66 -9.53
N TYR A 422 18.90 -0.56 -9.04
CA TYR A 422 20.02 0.11 -9.68
C TYR A 422 21.19 0.26 -8.73
N ALA A 423 22.40 0.10 -9.26
CA ALA A 423 23.62 -0.06 -8.48
C ALA A 423 24.83 0.58 -9.18
N VAL A 424 25.92 0.75 -8.42
CA VAL A 424 27.21 1.19 -8.96
C VAL A 424 27.90 0.04 -9.71
N SER A 425 27.83 -1.18 -9.18
CA SER A 425 28.54 -2.33 -9.73
C SER A 425 27.82 -2.97 -10.92
N ASP A 426 28.59 -3.49 -11.88
CA ASP A 426 28.04 -4.17 -13.05
C ASP A 426 27.45 -5.54 -12.72
N MET A 427 26.13 -5.56 -12.53
CA MET A 427 25.37 -6.78 -12.28
C MET A 427 25.38 -7.76 -13.45
N SER A 428 25.51 -7.29 -14.70
CA SER A 428 25.62 -8.20 -15.86
C SER A 428 26.91 -8.99 -15.80
N LEU A 429 28.01 -8.30 -15.47
CA LEU A 429 29.32 -8.92 -15.30
C LEU A 429 29.35 -9.85 -14.08
N ALA A 430 28.75 -9.44 -12.96
CA ALA A 430 28.66 -10.24 -11.74
C ALA A 430 27.95 -11.58 -11.97
N VAL A 431 26.82 -11.58 -12.70
CA VAL A 431 26.12 -12.82 -13.09
C VAL A 431 26.99 -13.66 -14.02
N LYS A 432 27.59 -13.06 -15.05
CA LYS A 432 28.45 -13.77 -16.01
C LYS A 432 29.65 -14.44 -15.36
N GLN A 433 30.23 -13.82 -14.33
CA GLN A 433 31.38 -14.34 -13.59
C GLN A 433 31.00 -15.31 -12.47
N GLY A 434 29.71 -15.57 -12.24
CA GLY A 434 29.24 -16.40 -11.12
C GLY A 434 29.40 -15.75 -9.74
N ARG A 435 29.69 -14.45 -9.67
CA ARG A 435 29.71 -13.68 -8.42
C ARG A 435 28.29 -13.39 -7.90
N LEU A 436 27.31 -13.36 -8.80
CA LEU A 436 25.90 -13.22 -8.47
C LEU A 436 25.10 -14.38 -9.07
N SER A 437 24.58 -15.24 -8.21
CA SER A 437 23.61 -16.26 -8.58
C SER A 437 22.20 -15.67 -8.52
N LEU A 438 21.47 -15.69 -9.63
CA LEU A 438 20.09 -15.19 -9.63
C LEU A 438 19.14 -16.12 -8.89
N ASP A 439 19.38 -17.44 -8.91
CA ASP A 439 18.58 -18.38 -8.13
C ASP A 439 18.73 -18.12 -6.63
N ASP A 440 19.95 -17.85 -6.15
CA ASP A 440 20.18 -17.49 -4.74
C ASP A 440 19.65 -16.09 -4.42
N LEU A 441 19.79 -15.14 -5.34
CA LEU A 441 19.27 -13.77 -5.16
C LEU A 441 17.75 -13.76 -4.96
N PHE A 442 17.02 -14.63 -5.67
CA PHE A 442 15.57 -14.77 -5.62
C PHE A 442 15.10 -16.00 -4.85
N ASP A 443 15.94 -16.61 -3.99
CA ASP A 443 15.49 -17.75 -3.19
C ASP A 443 14.45 -17.33 -2.14
N GLN A 444 13.52 -18.23 -1.85
CA GLN A 444 12.41 -17.99 -0.95
C GLN A 444 12.85 -17.82 0.52
N ASP A 445 14.05 -18.27 0.88
CA ASP A 445 14.65 -18.08 2.19
C ASP A 445 14.72 -16.61 2.64
N MET A 446 14.66 -15.63 1.72
CA MET A 446 14.56 -14.20 2.04
C MET A 446 13.32 -13.84 2.88
N LEU A 447 12.28 -14.68 2.83
CA LEU A 447 11.06 -14.47 3.62
C LEU A 447 11.20 -14.96 5.07
N GLY A 448 12.32 -15.59 5.41
CA GLY A 448 12.69 -15.92 6.78
C GLY A 448 13.48 -14.77 7.41
N ASP A 449 14.77 -15.02 7.68
CA ASP A 449 15.60 -14.15 8.51
C ASP A 449 15.81 -12.76 7.90
N ASP A 450 15.89 -12.63 6.57
CA ASP A 450 16.09 -11.33 5.91
C ASP A 450 14.90 -10.39 6.13
N LEU A 451 13.68 -10.93 5.98
CA LEU A 451 12.45 -10.20 6.23
C LEU A 451 12.30 -9.85 7.71
N GLU A 452 12.59 -10.79 8.63
CA GLU A 452 12.52 -10.53 10.07
C GLU A 452 13.53 -9.46 10.52
N ALA A 453 14.77 -9.53 10.05
CA ALA A 453 15.79 -8.53 10.33
C ALA A 453 15.36 -7.15 9.81
N TRP A 454 14.75 -7.09 8.62
CA TRP A 454 14.25 -5.83 8.06
C TRP A 454 13.06 -5.28 8.86
N LEU A 455 12.10 -6.14 9.21
CA LEU A 455 10.95 -5.76 10.02
C LEU A 455 11.36 -5.19 11.38
N ALA A 456 12.38 -5.77 12.00
CA ALA A 456 12.90 -5.35 13.30
C ALA A 456 13.47 -3.92 13.29
N GLU A 457 14.00 -3.46 12.16
CA GLU A 457 14.57 -2.13 11.97
C GLU A 457 13.56 -1.13 11.40
N SER A 458 12.48 -1.62 10.78
CA SER A 458 11.47 -0.77 10.15
C SER A 458 10.55 -0.07 11.16
N ALA A 459 10.13 1.16 10.84
CA ALA A 459 9.03 1.84 11.54
C ALA A 459 7.67 1.11 11.37
N LEU A 460 7.59 0.21 10.37
CA LEU A 460 6.39 -0.55 10.04
C LEU A 460 5.88 -1.38 11.22
N MET A 461 6.80 -2.04 11.94
CA MET A 461 6.42 -2.93 13.02
C MET A 461 5.86 -2.15 14.23
N LYS A 462 6.47 -1.01 14.57
CA LYS A 462 5.97 -0.12 15.64
C LYS A 462 4.56 0.39 15.31
N ARG A 463 4.32 0.78 14.05
CA ARG A 463 3.00 1.21 13.58
C ARG A 463 1.96 0.09 13.66
N THR A 464 2.29 -1.08 13.15
CA THR A 464 1.35 -2.21 13.13
C THR A 464 1.05 -2.67 14.55
N PHE A 465 2.06 -2.68 15.43
CA PHE A 465 1.89 -2.90 16.85
C PHE A 465 0.97 -1.86 17.50
N ARG A 466 1.07 -0.58 17.13
CA ARG A 466 0.16 0.47 17.61
C ARG A 466 -1.29 0.14 17.29
N TYR A 467 -1.59 -0.35 16.09
CA TYR A 467 -2.94 -0.77 15.70
C TYR A 467 -3.43 -1.95 16.55
N CYS A 468 -2.61 -3.01 16.65
CA CYS A 468 -2.95 -4.17 17.49
C CYS A 468 -3.13 -3.79 18.96
N ALA A 469 -2.32 -2.88 19.49
CA ALA A 469 -2.41 -2.41 20.88
C ALA A 469 -3.70 -1.61 21.14
N VAL A 470 -4.17 -0.83 20.17
CA VAL A 470 -5.46 -0.13 20.27
C VAL A 470 -6.62 -1.12 20.17
N ILE A 471 -6.59 -2.03 19.19
CA ILE A 471 -7.64 -3.04 19.00
C ILE A 471 -7.75 -3.95 20.23
N ALA A 472 -6.64 -4.50 20.72
CA ALA A 472 -6.62 -5.35 21.92
C ALA A 472 -6.95 -4.59 23.22
N GLY A 473 -7.16 -3.27 23.14
CA GLY A 473 -7.43 -2.38 24.26
C GLY A 473 -6.24 -2.20 25.20
N LEU A 474 -5.02 -2.58 24.81
CA LEU A 474 -3.82 -2.30 25.60
C LEU A 474 -3.65 -0.80 25.83
N ILE A 475 -3.94 -0.02 24.78
CA ILE A 475 -3.98 1.43 24.82
C ILE A 475 -5.39 1.91 24.50
N GLU A 476 -6.06 2.45 25.52
CA GLU A 476 -7.36 3.10 25.38
C GLU A 476 -7.15 4.54 24.88
N ARG A 477 -7.91 4.93 23.85
CA ARG A 477 -7.90 6.28 23.27
C ARG A 477 -8.87 7.20 24.00
N ARG A 478 -10.07 6.70 24.30
CA ARG A 478 -11.20 7.48 24.81
C ARG A 478 -11.53 7.12 26.26
N PHE A 479 -11.68 8.14 27.08
CA PHE A 479 -12.14 8.07 28.47
C PHE A 479 -13.31 9.05 28.65
N PRO A 480 -14.14 8.88 29.70
CA PRO A 480 -15.17 9.87 30.02
C PRO A 480 -14.57 11.28 30.16
N GLY A 481 -14.96 12.19 29.25
CA GLY A 481 -14.51 13.59 29.23
C GLY A 481 -13.06 13.83 28.79
N LYS A 482 -12.31 12.80 28.36
CA LYS A 482 -10.92 12.94 27.91
C LYS A 482 -10.61 12.00 26.75
N GLU A 483 -9.89 12.49 25.74
CA GLU A 483 -9.38 11.67 24.64
C GLU A 483 -7.87 11.86 24.53
N LYS A 484 -7.13 10.77 24.42
CA LYS A 484 -5.68 10.82 24.20
C LYS A 484 -5.40 11.32 22.79
N THR A 485 -4.42 12.21 22.67
CA THR A 485 -3.94 12.66 21.37
C THR A 485 -3.18 11.55 20.65
N GLY A 486 -3.08 11.62 19.31
CA GLY A 486 -2.34 10.64 18.51
C GLY A 486 -0.90 10.43 19.02
N ARG A 487 -0.21 11.53 19.38
CA ARG A 487 1.14 11.48 19.95
C ARG A 487 1.22 10.73 21.28
N GLN A 488 0.25 10.94 22.19
CA GLN A 488 0.23 10.22 23.47
C GLN A 488 0.06 8.71 23.27
N VAL A 489 -0.73 8.33 22.26
CA VAL A 489 -0.88 6.93 21.84
C VAL A 489 0.45 6.41 21.30
N THR A 490 1.05 7.10 20.32
CA THR A 490 2.34 6.72 19.71
C THR A 490 3.46 6.51 20.73
N PHE A 491 3.69 7.50 21.60
CA PHE A 491 4.77 7.41 22.59
C PHE A 491 4.57 6.23 23.55
N SER A 492 3.32 5.99 23.98
CA SER A 492 3.01 4.88 24.87
C SER A 492 3.20 3.52 24.18
N THR A 493 2.80 3.40 22.91
CA THR A 493 2.91 2.15 22.17
C THR A 493 4.35 1.81 21.83
N ASP A 494 5.17 2.79 21.47
CA ASP A 494 6.57 2.56 21.10
C ASP A 494 7.38 2.07 22.29
N LEU A 495 7.16 2.67 23.48
CA LEU A 495 7.79 2.21 24.72
C LEU A 495 7.40 0.77 25.06
N ILE A 496 6.10 0.44 24.98
CA ILE A 496 5.63 -0.92 25.25
C ILE A 496 6.20 -1.90 24.23
N TYR A 497 6.21 -1.54 22.94
CA TYR A 497 6.80 -2.35 21.89
C TYR A 497 8.28 -2.65 22.18
N ASP A 498 9.08 -1.62 22.50
CA ASP A 498 10.50 -1.79 22.76
C ASP A 498 10.77 -2.65 24.01
N VAL A 499 9.93 -2.54 25.06
CA VAL A 499 9.99 -3.40 26.26
C VAL A 499 9.62 -4.85 25.92
N LEU A 500 8.49 -5.08 25.24
CA LEU A 500 8.04 -6.42 24.87
C LEU A 500 9.05 -7.09 23.94
N ARG A 501 9.59 -6.37 22.96
CA ARG A 501 10.59 -6.93 22.03
C ARG A 501 11.84 -7.42 22.77
N ARG A 502 12.28 -6.71 23.81
CA ARG A 502 13.48 -7.05 24.59
C ARG A 502 13.24 -8.16 25.61
N HIS A 503 12.05 -8.22 26.21
CA HIS A 503 11.78 -9.08 27.38
C HIS A 503 10.80 -10.24 27.12
N GLN A 504 9.99 -10.16 26.06
CA GLN A 504 8.97 -11.16 25.72
C GLN A 504 8.66 -11.12 24.21
N SER A 505 9.61 -11.56 23.38
CA SER A 505 9.52 -11.49 21.91
C SER A 505 8.40 -12.36 21.30
N ASP A 506 7.90 -13.33 22.06
CA ASP A 506 6.79 -14.23 21.73
C ASP A 506 5.40 -13.68 22.13
N HIS A 507 5.34 -12.45 22.67
CA HIS A 507 4.10 -11.84 23.12
C HIS A 507 3.02 -11.79 22.03
N ILE A 508 1.76 -12.07 22.40
CA ILE A 508 0.65 -12.22 21.44
C ILE A 508 0.45 -11.01 20.53
N LEU A 509 0.67 -9.80 21.04
CA LEU A 509 0.54 -8.57 20.25
C LEU A 509 1.69 -8.33 19.29
N LEU A 510 2.91 -8.82 19.59
CA LEU A 510 4.01 -8.80 18.63
C LEU A 510 3.74 -9.79 17.51
N ARG A 511 3.19 -10.97 17.84
CA ARG A 511 2.74 -11.96 16.86
C ARG A 511 1.59 -11.44 15.99
N ALA A 512 0.61 -10.77 16.59
CA ALA A 512 -0.49 -10.12 15.86
C ALA A 512 0.03 -9.03 14.91
N ALA A 513 0.91 -8.15 15.41
CA ALA A 513 1.52 -7.09 14.60
C ALA A 513 2.33 -7.65 13.43
N ARG A 514 3.09 -8.73 13.64
CA ARG A 514 3.83 -9.41 12.56
C ARG A 514 2.89 -9.99 11.51
N ALA A 515 1.82 -10.67 11.93
CA ALA A 515 0.84 -11.25 11.01
C ALA A 515 0.10 -10.17 10.18
N ASP A 516 -0.27 -9.05 10.81
CA ASP A 516 -0.92 -7.93 10.13
C ASP A 516 0.04 -7.20 9.18
N ALA A 517 1.30 -6.98 9.57
CA ALA A 517 2.32 -6.38 8.70
C ALA A 517 2.59 -7.25 7.46
N ALA A 518 2.69 -8.56 7.64
CA ALA A 518 2.95 -9.51 6.56
C ALA A 518 1.79 -9.58 5.54
N THR A 519 0.55 -9.48 5.99
CA THR A 519 -0.64 -9.60 5.13
C THR A 519 -1.09 -8.27 4.53
N GLY A 520 -1.03 -7.18 5.31
CA GLY A 520 -1.55 -5.87 4.88
C GLY A 520 -0.55 -5.06 4.08
N LEU A 521 0.67 -4.92 4.59
CA LEU A 521 1.61 -3.88 4.14
C LEU A 521 2.71 -4.39 3.22
N LEU A 522 2.98 -5.69 3.24
CA LEU A 522 4.09 -6.31 2.49
C LEU A 522 3.65 -7.35 1.45
N ASP A 523 2.41 -7.84 1.56
CA ASP A 523 1.86 -8.96 0.78
C ASP A 523 2.84 -10.16 0.69
N VAL A 524 3.35 -10.60 1.85
CA VAL A 524 4.37 -11.67 1.97
C VAL A 524 3.90 -12.97 1.35
N ARG A 525 2.61 -13.29 1.49
CA ARG A 525 2.03 -14.49 0.90
C ARG A 525 2.16 -14.47 -0.62
N ARG A 526 1.75 -13.38 -1.27
CA ARG A 526 1.85 -13.27 -2.72
C ARG A 526 3.31 -13.29 -3.19
N LEU A 527 4.20 -12.65 -2.44
CA LEU A 527 5.64 -12.73 -2.72
C LEU A 527 6.14 -14.18 -2.61
N GLY A 528 5.75 -14.92 -1.57
CA GLY A 528 6.07 -16.34 -1.42
C GLY A 528 5.55 -17.20 -2.57
N ASP A 529 4.30 -17.01 -2.98
CA ASP A 529 3.71 -17.70 -4.14
C ASP A 529 4.48 -17.38 -5.44
N MET A 530 4.97 -16.15 -5.60
CA MET A 530 5.82 -15.73 -6.71
C MET A 530 7.18 -16.42 -6.68
N LEU A 531 7.89 -16.40 -5.55
CA LEU A 531 9.22 -17.01 -5.41
C LEU A 531 9.13 -18.52 -5.65
N ALA A 532 8.11 -19.19 -5.11
CA ALA A 532 7.83 -20.59 -5.38
C ALA A 532 7.51 -20.85 -6.86
N ARG A 533 6.76 -19.96 -7.53
CA ARG A 533 6.49 -20.06 -8.97
C ARG A 533 7.77 -19.98 -9.79
N ILE A 534 8.72 -19.11 -9.46
CA ILE A 534 9.88 -18.85 -10.32
C ILE A 534 11.09 -19.74 -9.99
N LYS A 535 11.05 -20.54 -8.93
CA LYS A 535 12.15 -21.41 -8.50
C LYS A 535 12.70 -22.26 -9.65
N GLY A 536 13.99 -22.10 -9.94
CA GLY A 536 14.69 -22.79 -11.05
C GLY A 536 14.22 -22.38 -12.45
N ARG A 537 13.48 -21.27 -12.57
CA ARG A 537 12.87 -20.76 -13.80
C ARG A 537 13.18 -19.27 -13.99
N ILE A 538 14.40 -18.84 -13.67
CA ILE A 538 14.84 -17.46 -13.91
C ILE A 538 15.53 -17.39 -15.28
N ALA A 539 15.01 -16.53 -16.15
CA ALA A 539 15.58 -16.26 -17.47
C ALA A 539 16.33 -14.93 -17.43
N HIS A 540 17.66 -15.00 -17.42
CA HIS A 540 18.53 -13.81 -17.49
C HIS A 540 18.74 -13.35 -18.93
N GLN A 541 18.71 -12.04 -19.16
CA GLN A 541 19.07 -11.40 -20.42
C GLN A 541 19.98 -10.17 -20.17
N PRO A 542 21.30 -10.27 -20.41
CA PRO A 542 22.17 -9.11 -20.42
C PRO A 542 21.95 -8.32 -21.71
N LEU A 543 21.65 -7.02 -21.59
CA LEU A 543 21.33 -6.14 -22.70
C LEU A 543 22.33 -4.99 -22.81
N ALA A 544 22.63 -4.59 -24.05
CA ALA A 544 23.44 -3.40 -24.31
C ALA A 544 22.69 -2.09 -24.04
N HIS A 545 21.35 -2.12 -24.10
CA HIS A 545 20.49 -0.95 -23.96
C HIS A 545 19.18 -1.29 -23.26
N VAL A 546 18.49 -0.25 -22.80
CA VAL A 546 17.15 -0.31 -22.21
C VAL A 546 16.17 -1.06 -23.13
N SER A 547 15.43 -2.02 -22.56
CA SER A 547 14.39 -2.77 -23.25
C SER A 547 13.05 -2.02 -23.29
N PRO A 548 12.17 -2.28 -24.28
CA PRO A 548 10.83 -1.69 -24.31
C PRO A 548 9.98 -1.94 -23.05
N LEU A 549 10.10 -3.10 -22.39
CA LEU A 549 9.35 -3.40 -21.17
C LEU A 549 9.88 -2.67 -19.92
N SER A 550 11.18 -2.32 -19.88
CA SER A 550 11.77 -1.66 -18.69
C SER A 550 11.49 -0.16 -18.65
N VAL A 551 11.20 0.49 -19.79
CA VAL A 551 10.94 1.95 -19.86
C VAL A 551 9.95 2.44 -18.80
N PRO A 552 8.76 1.84 -18.60
CA PRO A 552 7.80 2.34 -17.62
C PRO A 552 8.30 2.34 -16.18
N VAL A 553 9.07 1.33 -15.77
CA VAL A 553 9.61 1.26 -14.40
C VAL A 553 10.79 2.23 -14.22
N LEU A 554 11.63 2.42 -15.26
CA LEU A 554 12.72 3.39 -15.22
C LEU A 554 12.22 4.85 -15.16
N LEU A 555 11.07 5.16 -15.74
CA LEU A 555 10.46 6.50 -15.65
C LEU A 555 9.95 6.83 -14.23
N GLU A 556 9.90 5.87 -13.32
CA GLU A 556 9.59 6.12 -11.90
C GLU A 556 10.84 6.47 -11.07
N ILE A 557 12.04 6.34 -11.64
CA ILE A 557 13.31 6.68 -10.96
C ILE A 557 13.35 8.17 -10.64
N GLY A 558 13.66 8.49 -9.38
CA GLY A 558 13.64 9.86 -8.84
C GLY A 558 12.33 10.24 -8.15
N ARG A 559 11.32 9.35 -8.09
CA ARG A 559 10.09 9.54 -7.29
C ARG A 559 10.12 8.90 -5.90
N GLU A 560 10.99 7.91 -5.69
CA GLU A 560 11.20 7.24 -4.40
C GLU A 560 12.71 7.23 -4.12
N SER A 561 13.11 7.77 -2.96
CA SER A 561 14.49 7.69 -2.46
C SER A 561 14.56 6.55 -1.44
N VAL A 562 15.55 5.67 -1.58
CA VAL A 562 15.90 4.69 -0.55
C VAL A 562 17.07 5.28 0.24
N GLY A 563 16.88 5.52 1.53
CA GLY A 563 17.97 5.89 2.42
C GLY A 563 18.90 4.68 2.60
N GLY A 564 20.20 4.89 2.38
CA GLY A 564 21.22 3.86 2.57
C GLY A 564 22.63 4.44 2.47
N ASP A 565 23.60 3.64 2.89
CA ASP A 565 25.03 3.96 3.04
C ASP A 565 25.73 4.34 1.72
N ALA A 566 25.03 4.21 0.58
CA ALA A 566 25.46 4.68 -0.73
C ALA A 566 25.78 6.19 -0.76
N SER A 567 25.13 7.00 0.08
CA SER A 567 25.48 8.42 0.20
C SER A 567 26.85 8.63 0.86
N GLU A 568 27.26 7.74 1.77
CA GLU A 568 28.59 7.76 2.38
C GLU A 568 29.64 7.18 1.42
N ALA A 569 29.30 6.16 0.62
CA ALA A 569 30.20 5.62 -0.40
C ALA A 569 30.50 6.63 -1.52
N LEU A 570 29.50 7.39 -1.98
CA LEU A 570 29.69 8.48 -2.94
C LEU A 570 30.49 9.65 -2.36
N LEU A 571 30.37 9.91 -1.06
CA LEU A 571 31.17 10.89 -0.35
C LEU A 571 32.61 10.41 -0.17
N ALA A 572 32.83 9.14 0.16
CA ALA A 572 34.15 8.53 0.32
C ALA A 572 34.91 8.42 -1.02
N GLU A 573 34.22 8.09 -2.11
CA GLU A 573 34.82 8.07 -3.46
C GLU A 573 35.20 9.49 -3.91
N ALA A 574 34.35 10.48 -3.63
CA ALA A 574 34.67 11.90 -3.87
C ALA A 574 35.80 12.42 -2.96
N GLU A 575 35.89 11.93 -1.72
CA GLU A 575 36.94 12.27 -0.76
C GLU A 575 38.28 11.63 -1.15
N GLU A 576 38.29 10.38 -1.60
CA GLU A 576 39.48 9.72 -2.15
C GLU A 576 39.98 10.38 -3.44
N ASP A 577 39.07 10.79 -4.34
CA ASP A 577 39.44 11.51 -5.56
C ASP A 577 40.01 12.91 -5.24
N LEU A 578 39.45 13.63 -4.25
CA LEU A 578 39.98 14.92 -3.77
C LEU A 578 41.34 14.77 -3.05
N VAL A 579 41.55 13.69 -2.30
CA VAL A 579 42.84 13.39 -1.67
C VAL A 579 43.89 13.02 -2.72
N ARG A 580 43.52 12.27 -3.77
CA ARG A 580 44.41 11.96 -4.91
C ARG A 580 44.80 13.24 -5.66
N GLU A 581 43.85 14.14 -5.89
CA GLU A 581 44.09 15.43 -6.58
C GLU A 581 44.92 16.41 -5.73
N ALA A 582 44.83 16.32 -4.40
CA ALA A 582 45.61 17.15 -3.47
C ALA A 582 47.03 16.61 -3.19
N MET A 583 47.29 15.33 -3.42
CA MET A 583 48.59 14.68 -3.21
C MET A 583 49.50 14.65 -4.45
N GLY A 584 48.97 15.01 -5.63
CA GLY A 584 49.72 15.13 -6.89
C GLY A 584 49.61 13.92 -7.80
#